data_AF-A0AAW2ZBB6-F1
#
_entry.id   AF-A0AAW2ZBB6-F1
#
_cell.length_a   1.000
_cell.length_b   1.000
_cell.length_c   1.000
_cell.angle_alpha   90.00
_cell.angle_beta   90.00
_cell.angle_gamma   90.00
#
_symmetry.space_group_name_H-M   'P 1'
#
loop_
_entity.id
_entity.type
_entity.pdbx_description
1 polymer ?
#
loop_
_entity_poly.entity_id
_entity_poly.type
_entity_poly.pdbx_seq_one_letter_code
_entity_poly.pdbx_strand_id
1 'polypeptide(L)'
;MPKAEAQELKIEKQGPCADISTFDLPYNFKCEGEWLWGQIQTVFEGSQSIKTDDSKGMSGSDKSMKFCASVESGDWSIKKVFIKPDGEVHTNQVGYLIYNSDQDALDLVKRCAKAGFSSQGKSPNVVFINRYDWSMSHTPATKLFSALDEEQTKEDDEEDEDARSLMGYRMFFVDKKHFEPFVRCVSKNFHKHEKKCVYKLKEEDVGFHLTMEDTEYDIGYLIFNESGDKLLGFLYDGSYSVLEEGELSVEK
;
A
#
# COMPACT_ATOMS: atom_id res chain seq x y z
N MET A 1 35.42 9.51 6.80
CA MET A 1 33.95 9.67 6.65
C MET A 1 33.32 9.29 7.97
N PRO A 2 32.57 10.18 8.64
CA PRO A 2 31.87 9.82 9.87
C PRO A 2 30.78 8.79 9.53
N LYS A 3 30.71 7.71 10.30
CA LYS A 3 29.56 6.79 10.26
C LYS A 3 28.35 7.58 10.75
N ALA A 4 27.30 7.67 9.95
CA ALA A 4 26.01 8.12 10.44
C ALA A 4 25.57 7.12 11.52
N GLU A 5 25.53 7.56 12.77
CA GLU A 5 24.87 6.80 13.83
C GLU A 5 23.40 6.70 13.45
N ALA A 6 22.91 5.47 13.26
CA ALA A 6 21.49 5.21 13.15
C ALA A 6 20.88 5.67 14.47
N GLN A 7 20.10 6.76 14.44
CA GLN A 7 19.33 7.18 15.60
C GLN A 7 18.32 6.07 15.89
N GLU A 8 18.46 5.44 17.06
CA GLU A 8 17.45 4.54 17.60
C GLU A 8 16.15 5.34 17.80
N LEU A 9 15.11 4.96 17.07
CA LEU A 9 13.76 5.49 17.23
C LEU A 9 13.24 5.09 18.60
N LYS A 10 13.28 6.00 19.57
CA LYS A 10 12.51 5.90 20.80
C LYS A 10 11.10 6.39 20.51
N ILE A 11 10.19 5.46 20.21
CA ILE A 11 8.77 5.78 20.04
C ILE A 11 8.21 6.14 21.42
N GLU A 12 8.02 7.43 21.70
CA GLU A 12 7.47 7.89 22.99
C GLU A 12 6.07 7.28 23.22
N LYS A 13 5.77 6.88 24.46
CA LYS A 13 4.47 6.28 24.83
C LYS A 13 3.39 7.36 25.00
N GLN A 14 2.94 8.05 23.96
CA GLN A 14 1.73 8.91 24.07
C GLN A 14 0.87 8.89 22.80
N GLY A 15 -0.17 8.06 22.81
CA GLY A 15 -1.26 8.07 21.83
C GLY A 15 -2.15 6.83 21.97
N PRO A 16 -3.49 6.94 21.78
CA PRO A 16 -4.34 5.77 21.70
C PRO A 16 -3.95 4.90 20.52
N CYS A 17 -4.04 3.59 20.70
CA CYS A 17 -3.91 2.62 19.62
C CYS A 17 -5.02 2.85 18.59
N ALA A 18 -4.73 2.68 17.29
CA ALA A 18 -5.80 2.63 16.31
C ALA A 18 -6.76 1.45 16.62
N ASP A 19 -8.06 1.64 16.40
CA ASP A 19 -9.06 0.58 16.34
C ASP A 19 -9.03 -0.07 14.95
N ILE A 20 -9.50 -1.31 14.84
CA ILE A 20 -9.57 -2.05 13.58
C ILE A 20 -11.00 -2.49 13.30
N SER A 21 -11.46 -2.25 12.08
CA SER A 21 -12.77 -2.70 11.61
C SER A 21 -12.70 -3.21 10.18
N THR A 22 -13.61 -4.10 9.83
CA THR A 22 -13.81 -4.54 8.45
C THR A 22 -14.67 -3.52 7.72
N PHE A 23 -14.54 -3.48 6.39
CA PHE A 23 -15.31 -2.54 5.58
C PHE A 23 -15.78 -3.14 4.25
N ASP A 24 -16.90 -2.60 3.77
CA ASP A 24 -17.49 -2.91 2.47
C ASP A 24 -17.03 -1.93 1.38
N LEU A 25 -17.14 -2.39 0.13
CA LEU A 25 -16.77 -1.62 -1.05
C LEU A 25 -18.02 -1.14 -1.79
N PRO A 26 -18.03 0.08 -2.35
CA PRO A 26 -16.93 1.06 -2.32
C PRO A 26 -16.71 1.65 -0.91
N TYR A 27 -15.44 1.85 -0.54
CA TYR A 27 -15.07 2.48 0.73
C TYR A 27 -14.59 3.90 0.47
N ASN A 28 -15.05 4.88 1.26
CA ASN A 28 -14.66 6.28 1.10
C ASN A 28 -13.96 6.79 2.35
N PHE A 29 -12.92 7.58 2.18
CA PHE A 29 -12.12 8.16 3.25
C PHE A 29 -11.55 9.51 2.83
N LYS A 30 -11.10 10.31 3.81
CA LYS A 30 -10.39 11.56 3.56
C LYS A 30 -8.88 11.30 3.51
N CYS A 31 -8.21 11.94 2.57
CA CYS A 31 -6.79 11.77 2.33
C CYS A 31 -6.14 13.14 2.17
N GLU A 32 -5.02 13.37 2.84
CA GLU A 32 -4.21 14.58 2.74
C GLU A 32 -2.75 14.29 3.10
N GLY A 33 -1.83 15.18 2.74
CA GLY A 33 -0.44 15.11 3.18
C GLY A 33 0.38 14.02 2.50
N GLU A 34 1.02 13.16 3.29
CA GLU A 34 1.93 12.10 2.86
C GLU A 34 1.39 10.73 3.29
N TRP A 35 1.35 9.79 2.35
CA TRP A 35 0.86 8.43 2.58
C TRP A 35 1.93 7.40 2.26
N LEU A 36 2.00 6.40 3.12
CA LEU A 36 2.88 5.25 3.02
C LEU A 36 2.14 4.13 2.30
N TRP A 37 2.88 3.35 1.50
CA TRP A 37 2.28 2.31 0.66
C TRP A 37 3.18 1.08 0.56
N GLY A 38 2.57 -0.09 0.34
CA GLY A 38 3.27 -1.37 0.14
C GLY A 38 3.02 -2.39 1.24
N GLN A 39 3.90 -3.39 1.38
CA GLN A 39 3.86 -4.30 2.52
C GLN A 39 4.39 -3.62 3.78
N ILE A 40 4.14 -4.19 4.96
CA ILE A 40 4.43 -3.53 6.24
C ILE A 40 5.90 -3.11 6.40
N GLN A 41 6.84 -3.84 5.82
CA GLN A 41 8.27 -3.54 5.83
C GLN A 41 8.60 -2.28 5.02
N THR A 42 7.96 -2.11 3.86
CA THR A 42 8.16 -0.95 2.99
C THR A 42 7.43 0.27 3.51
N VAL A 43 6.24 0.10 4.10
CA VAL A 43 5.59 1.16 4.90
C VAL A 43 6.51 1.63 6.03
N PHE A 44 7.18 0.71 6.74
CA PHE A 44 8.16 1.07 7.77
C PHE A 44 9.35 1.84 7.18
N GLU A 45 9.96 1.38 6.08
CA GLU A 45 11.03 2.12 5.41
C GLU A 45 10.59 3.52 4.98
N GLY A 46 9.38 3.66 4.43
CA GLY A 46 8.83 4.93 3.98
C GLY A 46 8.52 5.90 5.12
N SER A 47 8.14 5.38 6.29
CA SER A 47 7.94 6.22 7.48
C SER A 47 9.22 6.97 7.89
N GLN A 48 10.39 6.38 7.61
CA GLN A 48 11.70 6.94 7.91
C GLN A 48 12.23 7.86 6.80
N SER A 49 11.57 7.87 5.64
CA SER A 49 11.98 8.68 4.50
C SER A 49 11.59 10.15 4.70
N ILE A 50 12.56 11.05 4.50
CA ILE A 50 12.33 12.50 4.40
C ILE A 50 11.94 12.95 2.99
N LYS A 51 11.94 12.02 2.02
CA LYS A 51 11.58 12.27 0.62
C LYS A 51 10.35 11.48 0.25
N THR A 52 9.60 12.00 -0.72
CA THR A 52 8.48 11.29 -1.33
C THR A 52 8.86 10.72 -2.69
N ASP A 53 8.13 9.69 -3.08
CA ASP A 53 8.02 9.14 -4.41
C ASP A 53 7.40 10.16 -5.36
N ASP A 54 7.89 10.18 -6.59
CA ASP A 54 7.42 11.04 -7.68
C ASP A 54 7.58 10.30 -9.03
N SER A 55 6.87 10.75 -10.07
CA SER A 55 6.94 10.09 -11.39
C SER A 55 8.24 10.34 -12.15
N LYS A 56 9.04 11.33 -11.75
CA LYS A 56 10.22 11.81 -12.49
C LYS A 56 11.52 11.15 -12.05
N GLY A 57 11.56 10.59 -10.85
CA GLY A 57 12.72 9.96 -10.23
C GLY A 57 12.61 8.44 -10.05
N MET A 58 11.43 7.86 -10.33
CA MET A 58 11.18 6.43 -10.15
C MET A 58 11.22 5.66 -11.47
N SER A 59 11.81 4.46 -11.42
CA SER A 59 11.62 3.44 -12.45
C SER A 59 11.31 2.09 -11.78
N GLY A 60 10.45 1.29 -12.42
CA GLY A 60 9.78 0.10 -11.85
C GLY A 60 10.65 -1.14 -11.60
N SER A 61 11.87 -0.94 -11.10
CA SER A 61 12.78 -1.98 -10.62
C SER A 61 13.95 -1.36 -9.84
N ASP A 62 13.78 -0.12 -9.35
CA ASP A 62 14.88 0.73 -8.90
C ASP A 62 14.82 0.92 -7.38
N LYS A 63 15.98 0.83 -6.72
CA LYS A 63 16.12 1.05 -5.27
C LYS A 63 15.86 2.51 -4.87
N SER A 64 15.37 3.32 -5.80
CA SER A 64 15.02 4.73 -5.63
C SER A 64 13.66 4.92 -4.97
N MET A 65 12.82 3.89 -4.84
CA MET A 65 11.54 4.00 -4.14
C MET A 65 11.73 4.43 -2.68
N LYS A 66 10.77 5.20 -2.20
CA LYS A 66 10.73 5.79 -0.86
C LYS A 66 9.52 5.30 -0.07
N PHE A 67 8.58 4.60 -0.69
CA PHE A 67 7.38 4.03 -0.06
C PHE A 67 6.53 5.07 0.67
N CYS A 68 6.56 6.29 0.16
CA CYS A 68 5.95 7.45 0.75
C CYS A 68 5.62 8.42 -0.37
N ALA A 69 4.35 8.72 -0.61
CA ALA A 69 3.93 9.64 -1.67
C ALA A 69 3.17 10.82 -1.09
N SER A 70 3.40 12.01 -1.64
CA SER A 70 2.48 13.13 -1.45
C SER A 70 1.18 12.85 -2.18
N VAL A 71 0.03 12.97 -1.51
CA VAL A 71 -1.29 12.70 -2.11
C VAL A 71 -2.01 14.00 -2.48
N GLU A 72 -2.89 13.92 -3.47
CA GLU A 72 -3.89 14.97 -3.73
C GLU A 72 -4.91 15.00 -2.59
N SER A 73 -5.13 16.18 -2.00
CA SER A 73 -6.02 16.29 -0.84
C SER A 73 -7.48 16.20 -1.27
N GLY A 74 -8.31 15.45 -0.55
CA GLY A 74 -9.73 15.35 -0.87
C GLY A 74 -10.40 14.06 -0.40
N ASP A 75 -11.55 13.80 -0.99
CA ASP A 75 -12.24 12.51 -0.87
C ASP A 75 -11.52 11.47 -1.72
N TRP A 76 -11.32 10.29 -1.14
CA TRP A 76 -10.74 9.14 -1.81
C TRP A 76 -11.66 7.94 -1.67
N SER A 77 -11.57 7.04 -2.63
CA SER A 77 -12.37 5.83 -2.68
C SER A 77 -11.52 4.58 -2.95
N ILE A 78 -11.96 3.45 -2.42
CA ILE A 78 -11.48 2.11 -2.76
C ILE A 78 -12.57 1.40 -3.54
N LYS A 79 -12.24 0.84 -4.70
CA LYS A 79 -13.16 0.09 -5.57
C LYS A 79 -12.50 -1.16 -6.14
N LYS A 80 -13.30 -2.20 -6.43
CA LYS A 80 -12.79 -3.38 -7.15
C LYS A 80 -12.55 -3.05 -8.62
N VAL A 81 -11.54 -3.70 -9.19
CA VAL A 81 -11.22 -3.66 -10.62
C VAL A 81 -11.41 -5.05 -11.20
N PHE A 82 -12.02 -5.10 -12.39
CA PHE A 82 -12.35 -6.32 -13.11
C PHE A 82 -11.83 -6.28 -14.54
N ILE A 83 -11.38 -7.44 -15.03
CA ILE A 83 -11.15 -7.69 -16.47
C ILE A 83 -12.24 -8.62 -16.97
N LYS A 84 -12.81 -8.31 -18.13
CA LYS A 84 -13.75 -9.18 -18.84
C LYS A 84 -13.08 -9.77 -20.07
N PRO A 85 -12.68 -11.05 -20.04
CA PRO A 85 -12.38 -11.79 -21.25
C PRO A 85 -13.68 -11.89 -22.08
N ASP A 86 -13.62 -11.53 -23.35
CA ASP A 86 -14.67 -11.85 -24.35
C ASP A 86 -16.11 -11.40 -24.03
N GLY A 87 -16.28 -10.26 -23.35
CA GLY A 87 -17.61 -9.64 -23.14
C GLY A 87 -18.49 -10.33 -22.10
N GLU A 88 -17.94 -11.25 -21.30
CA GLU A 88 -18.65 -11.89 -20.19
C GLU A 88 -18.92 -10.93 -19.01
N VAL A 89 -19.93 -11.28 -18.20
CA VAL A 89 -20.42 -10.44 -17.10
C VAL A 89 -19.51 -10.58 -15.87
N HIS A 90 -18.55 -9.66 -15.72
CA HIS A 90 -17.91 -9.29 -14.43
C HIS A 90 -17.42 -10.44 -13.52
N THR A 91 -16.72 -11.46 -14.03
CA THR A 91 -16.35 -12.60 -13.17
C THR A 91 -14.95 -12.52 -12.57
N ASN A 92 -13.97 -11.86 -13.21
CA ASN A 92 -12.58 -11.90 -12.75
C ASN A 92 -12.18 -10.57 -12.11
N GLN A 93 -12.36 -10.45 -10.80
CA GLN A 93 -11.72 -9.38 -10.03
C GLN A 93 -10.21 -9.57 -10.12
N VAL A 94 -9.49 -8.53 -10.52
CA VAL A 94 -8.03 -8.54 -10.63
C VAL A 94 -7.34 -7.77 -9.51
N GLY A 95 -8.09 -6.87 -8.86
CA GLY A 95 -7.45 -5.92 -7.97
C GLY A 95 -8.39 -4.91 -7.35
N TYR A 96 -7.77 -3.88 -6.79
CA TYR A 96 -8.42 -2.74 -6.17
C TYR A 96 -7.79 -1.43 -6.64
N LEU A 97 -8.62 -0.44 -6.92
CA LEU A 97 -8.21 0.94 -7.17
C LEU A 97 -8.49 1.77 -5.93
N ILE A 98 -7.44 2.40 -5.40
CA ILE A 98 -7.49 3.44 -4.37
C ILE A 98 -7.25 4.76 -5.07
N TYR A 99 -8.15 5.72 -5.03
CA TYR A 99 -8.01 6.92 -5.85
C TYR A 99 -8.73 8.12 -5.27
N ASN A 100 -8.27 9.31 -5.64
CA ASN A 100 -8.95 10.56 -5.39
C ASN A 100 -10.27 10.60 -6.19
N SER A 101 -11.39 10.83 -5.51
CA SER A 101 -12.74 10.72 -6.06
C SER A 101 -13.08 11.78 -7.12
N ASP A 102 -12.27 12.84 -7.26
CA ASP A 102 -12.40 13.82 -8.35
C ASP A 102 -11.85 13.30 -9.70
N GLN A 103 -11.22 12.13 -9.70
CA GLN A 103 -10.70 11.49 -10.91
C GLN A 103 -11.68 10.45 -11.48
N ASP A 104 -11.64 10.26 -12.80
CA ASP A 104 -12.36 9.16 -13.45
C ASP A 104 -11.66 7.83 -13.16
N ALA A 105 -12.31 6.99 -12.35
CA ALA A 105 -11.75 5.70 -11.92
C ALA A 105 -11.36 4.78 -13.09
N LEU A 106 -12.17 4.76 -14.16
CA LEU A 106 -11.91 3.90 -15.31
C LEU A 106 -10.75 4.45 -16.15
N ASP A 107 -10.63 5.76 -16.28
CA ASP A 107 -9.50 6.41 -16.93
C ASP A 107 -8.18 6.07 -16.22
N LEU A 108 -8.15 6.15 -14.88
CA LEU A 108 -6.99 5.78 -14.08
C LEU A 108 -6.54 4.33 -14.35
N VAL A 109 -7.48 3.37 -14.36
CA VAL A 109 -7.17 1.96 -14.68
C VAL A 109 -6.65 1.81 -16.11
N LYS A 110 -7.25 2.51 -17.09
CA LYS A 110 -6.78 2.50 -18.49
C LYS A 110 -5.37 3.08 -18.63
N ARG A 111 -5.01 4.10 -17.84
CA ARG A 111 -3.65 4.65 -17.81
C ARG A 111 -2.64 3.62 -17.31
N CYS A 112 -3.00 2.81 -16.32
CA CYS A 112 -2.17 1.69 -15.85
C CYS A 112 -1.99 0.61 -16.91
N ALA A 113 -3.08 0.19 -17.55
CA ALA A 113 -3.02 -0.80 -18.63
C ALA A 113 -2.14 -0.33 -19.79
N LYS A 114 -2.22 0.96 -20.14
CA LYS A 114 -1.35 1.58 -21.15
C LYS A 114 0.12 1.60 -20.73
N ALA A 115 0.42 1.83 -19.46
CA ALA A 115 1.79 1.80 -18.93
C ALA A 115 2.41 0.40 -19.05
N GLY A 116 1.61 -0.64 -18.76
CA GLY A 116 2.06 -2.04 -18.75
C GLY A 116 3.23 -2.26 -17.77
N PHE A 117 4.10 -3.22 -18.06
CA PHE A 117 5.26 -3.56 -17.23
C PHE A 117 6.44 -2.58 -17.30
N SER A 118 6.39 -1.58 -18.18
CA SER A 118 7.52 -0.68 -18.39
C SER A 118 7.23 0.70 -17.84
N SER A 119 8.07 1.16 -16.90
CA SER A 119 8.15 2.56 -16.50
C SER A 119 8.61 3.50 -17.64
N GLN A 120 9.04 2.94 -18.77
CA GLN A 120 9.49 3.70 -19.95
C GLN A 120 8.34 3.98 -20.94
N GLY A 121 7.71 5.15 -20.78
CA GLY A 121 7.32 5.98 -21.92
C GLY A 121 5.90 5.90 -22.48
N LYS A 122 5.02 4.99 -22.03
CA LYS A 122 3.62 4.96 -22.53
C LYS A 122 2.65 5.82 -21.72
N SER A 123 2.95 6.02 -20.44
CA SER A 123 2.19 6.87 -19.52
C SER A 123 3.16 7.52 -18.54
N PRO A 124 3.66 8.74 -18.81
CA PRO A 124 4.79 9.35 -18.08
C PRO A 124 4.51 9.63 -16.60
N ASN A 125 3.25 9.55 -16.18
CA ASN A 125 2.82 9.77 -14.79
C ASN A 125 2.22 8.50 -14.18
N VAL A 126 2.61 7.32 -14.68
CA VAL A 126 2.27 6.05 -14.07
C VAL A 126 3.56 5.26 -13.83
N VAL A 127 3.80 4.88 -12.59
CA VAL A 127 4.95 4.09 -12.17
C VAL A 127 4.46 2.67 -11.88
N PHE A 128 4.92 1.72 -12.69
CA PHE A 128 4.76 0.29 -12.42
C PHE A 128 5.65 -0.13 -11.25
N ILE A 129 5.12 -1.00 -10.39
CA ILE A 129 5.79 -1.56 -9.22
C ILE A 129 5.72 -3.09 -9.31
N ASN A 130 6.87 -3.73 -9.23
CA ASN A 130 6.97 -5.18 -9.16
C ASN A 130 6.82 -5.66 -7.71
N ARG A 131 6.33 -6.89 -7.48
CA ARG A 131 6.33 -7.52 -6.15
C ARG A 131 7.64 -7.40 -5.42
N TYR A 132 8.78 -7.49 -6.10
CA TYR A 132 10.09 -7.46 -5.44
C TYR A 132 10.44 -6.07 -4.91
N ASP A 133 9.84 -5.03 -5.48
CA ASP A 133 10.11 -3.65 -5.09
C ASP A 133 9.39 -3.24 -3.82
N TRP A 134 8.33 -3.96 -3.41
CA TRP A 134 7.51 -3.56 -2.26
C TRP A 134 7.25 -4.65 -1.21
N SER A 135 7.96 -5.79 -1.30
CA SER A 135 7.69 -7.00 -0.50
C SER A 135 8.75 -7.36 0.53
N MET A 136 8.64 -8.56 1.11
CA MET A 136 9.56 -9.21 2.07
C MET A 136 11.06 -9.20 1.71
N SER A 137 11.45 -8.78 0.50
CA SER A 137 12.86 -8.55 0.16
C SER A 137 13.45 -7.30 0.83
N HIS A 138 12.60 -6.49 1.46
CA HIS A 138 12.94 -5.28 2.21
C HIS A 138 13.25 -5.57 3.70
N THR A 139 13.39 -4.52 4.50
CA THR A 139 13.77 -4.51 5.92
C THR A 139 13.44 -5.82 6.66
N PRO A 140 14.43 -6.48 7.29
CA PRO A 140 14.20 -7.73 8.01
C PRO A 140 13.08 -7.59 9.04
N ALA A 141 12.19 -8.59 9.08
CA ALA A 141 11.12 -8.73 10.05
C ALA A 141 11.57 -8.43 11.49
N THR A 142 12.76 -8.90 11.85
CA THR A 142 13.37 -8.70 13.17
C THR A 142 13.56 -7.23 13.53
N LYS A 143 13.89 -6.36 12.55
CA LYS A 143 14.00 -4.91 12.79
C LYS A 143 12.63 -4.28 13.02
N LEU A 144 11.63 -4.69 12.26
CA LEU A 144 10.25 -4.27 12.43
C LEU A 144 9.77 -4.67 13.83
N PHE A 145 9.87 -5.94 14.22
CA PHE A 145 9.46 -6.40 15.55
C PHE A 145 10.26 -5.75 16.69
N SER A 146 11.58 -5.56 16.53
CA SER A 146 12.39 -4.85 17.53
C SER A 146 12.01 -3.38 17.71
N ALA A 147 11.48 -2.74 16.67
CA ALA A 147 10.96 -1.38 16.75
C ALA A 147 9.55 -1.31 17.36
N LEU A 148 8.87 -2.46 17.48
CA LEU A 148 7.46 -2.55 17.85
C LEU A 148 7.20 -3.13 19.24
N ASP A 149 8.13 -3.88 19.83
CA ASP A 149 8.07 -4.20 21.26
C ASP A 149 9.43 -4.60 21.89
N GLU A 150 9.72 -4.07 23.09
CA GLU A 150 10.88 -4.43 23.92
C GLU A 150 10.61 -5.70 24.78
N GLU A 151 9.38 -6.21 24.85
CA GLU A 151 9.00 -7.31 25.78
C GLU A 151 8.41 -8.59 25.15
N GLN A 152 8.03 -8.62 23.86
CA GLN A 152 7.39 -9.80 23.24
C GLN A 152 8.35 -10.90 22.75
N THR A 153 9.67 -10.69 22.78
CA THR A 153 10.64 -11.63 22.18
C THR A 153 11.08 -12.78 23.10
N LYS A 154 10.39 -13.05 24.22
CA LYS A 154 10.89 -14.03 25.21
C LYS A 154 10.21 -15.38 25.25
N GLU A 155 9.02 -15.57 24.70
CA GLU A 155 8.33 -16.85 24.78
C GLU A 155 7.52 -17.03 23.51
N ASP A 156 8.12 -17.64 22.48
CA ASP A 156 7.53 -18.70 21.65
C ASP A 156 8.40 -18.92 20.39
N ASP A 157 9.05 -20.09 20.33
CA ASP A 157 9.95 -20.55 19.26
C ASP A 157 9.19 -21.10 18.03
N GLU A 158 7.88 -20.89 17.95
CA GLU A 158 7.14 -21.09 16.70
C GLU A 158 7.24 -19.80 15.92
N GLU A 159 8.06 -19.77 14.85
CA GLU A 159 8.04 -18.68 13.88
C GLU A 159 6.61 -18.55 13.30
N ASP A 160 5.78 -17.74 13.96
CA ASP A 160 4.37 -17.50 13.70
C ASP A 160 4.11 -17.39 12.19
N GLU A 161 3.48 -18.41 11.60
CA GLU A 161 2.96 -18.34 10.22
C GLU A 161 2.08 -17.10 10.04
N ASP A 162 1.40 -16.72 11.11
CA ASP A 162 0.68 -15.47 11.29
C ASP A 162 1.60 -14.28 10.99
N ALA A 163 2.72 -14.10 11.71
CA ALA A 163 3.72 -13.04 11.51
C ALA A 163 4.09 -12.87 10.04
N ARG A 164 4.39 -14.00 9.38
CA ARG A 164 4.72 -14.04 7.95
C ARG A 164 3.55 -13.65 7.05
N SER A 165 2.32 -14.03 7.41
CA SER A 165 1.11 -13.72 6.64
C SER A 165 0.81 -12.21 6.57
N LEU A 166 0.93 -11.49 7.70
CA LEU A 166 0.82 -10.02 7.70
C LEU A 166 1.93 -9.36 6.88
N MET A 167 3.14 -9.92 6.98
CA MET A 167 4.33 -9.39 6.35
C MET A 167 4.37 -9.62 4.84
N GLY A 168 3.72 -10.67 4.32
CA GLY A 168 3.98 -11.17 2.98
C GLY A 168 2.89 -10.94 1.93
N TYR A 169 1.65 -10.61 2.32
CA TYR A 169 0.49 -10.74 1.40
C TYR A 169 -0.56 -9.65 1.52
N ARG A 170 -0.19 -8.52 2.14
CA ARG A 170 -1.11 -7.41 2.40
C ARG A 170 -0.53 -6.12 1.87
N MET A 171 -1.29 -5.45 1.01
CA MET A 171 -0.98 -4.10 0.61
C MET A 171 -1.60 -3.16 1.63
N PHE A 172 -0.75 -2.37 2.26
CA PHE A 172 -1.11 -1.32 3.20
C PHE A 172 -1.05 0.04 2.51
N PHE A 173 -1.97 0.91 2.91
CA PHE A 173 -1.97 2.32 2.56
C PHE A 173 -2.28 3.09 3.83
N VAL A 174 -1.31 3.89 4.31
CA VAL A 174 -1.31 4.42 5.68
C VAL A 174 -0.92 5.89 5.68
N ASP A 175 -1.65 6.69 6.43
CA ASP A 175 -1.30 8.08 6.66
C ASP A 175 0.01 8.16 7.47
N LYS A 176 1.02 8.83 6.91
CA LYS A 176 2.35 8.90 7.51
C LYS A 176 2.34 9.57 8.88
N LYS A 177 1.49 10.58 9.11
CA LYS A 177 1.41 11.27 10.42
C LYS A 177 0.91 10.33 11.52
N HIS A 178 0.27 9.22 11.13
CA HIS A 178 -0.32 8.24 12.01
C HIS A 178 0.39 6.87 12.01
N PHE A 179 1.58 6.79 11.40
CA PHE A 179 2.33 5.55 11.29
C PHE A 179 2.57 4.87 12.66
N GLU A 180 3.02 5.62 13.66
CA GLU A 180 3.31 5.05 14.99
C GLU A 180 2.07 4.43 15.67
N PRO A 181 0.92 5.12 15.79
CA PRO A 181 -0.33 4.51 16.25
C PRO A 181 -0.78 3.30 15.43
N PHE A 182 -0.61 3.37 14.10
CA PHE A 182 -0.99 2.30 13.18
C PHE A 182 -0.18 1.02 13.45
N VAL A 183 1.16 1.09 13.49
CA VAL A 183 1.94 -0.15 13.64
C VAL A 183 1.74 -0.77 15.03
N ARG A 184 1.56 0.03 16.08
CA ARG A 184 1.19 -0.49 17.41
C ARG A 184 -0.14 -1.26 17.38
N CYS A 185 -1.12 -0.82 16.58
CA CYS A 185 -2.38 -1.54 16.40
C CYS A 185 -2.17 -2.87 15.67
N VAL A 186 -1.37 -2.84 14.60
CA VAL A 186 -1.02 -4.04 13.83
C VAL A 186 -0.34 -5.08 14.72
N SER A 187 0.64 -4.69 15.53
CA SER A 187 1.33 -5.60 16.46
C SER A 187 0.39 -6.23 17.49
N LYS A 188 -0.60 -5.49 17.99
CA LYS A 188 -1.51 -5.98 19.04
C LYS A 188 -2.66 -6.84 18.53
N ASN A 189 -3.09 -6.60 17.29
CA ASN A 189 -4.26 -7.26 16.70
C ASN A 189 -3.88 -8.25 15.61
N PHE A 190 -2.65 -8.74 15.68
CA PHE A 190 -2.02 -9.56 14.67
C PHE A 190 -2.94 -10.71 14.17
N HIS A 191 -3.56 -11.45 15.08
CA HIS A 191 -4.42 -12.61 14.75
C HIS A 191 -5.85 -12.25 14.30
N LYS A 192 -6.24 -10.97 14.31
CA LYS A 192 -7.62 -10.52 14.04
C LYS A 192 -7.81 -9.87 12.66
N HIS A 193 -6.77 -9.87 11.85
CA HIS A 193 -6.80 -9.18 10.58
C HIS A 193 -7.48 -10.04 9.50
N GLU A 194 -8.66 -9.59 9.06
CA GLU A 194 -9.41 -10.16 7.94
C GLU A 194 -8.84 -9.71 6.57
N LYS A 195 -9.55 -9.99 5.47
CA LYS A 195 -9.09 -9.67 4.10
C LYS A 195 -9.07 -8.17 3.76
N LYS A 196 -9.93 -7.39 4.43
CA LYS A 196 -10.06 -5.94 4.24
C LYS A 196 -10.30 -5.31 5.59
N CYS A 197 -9.35 -4.53 6.08
CA CYS A 197 -9.50 -3.81 7.33
C CYS A 197 -9.11 -2.35 7.19
N VAL A 198 -9.86 -1.49 7.87
CA VAL A 198 -9.52 -0.08 8.08
C VAL A 198 -9.04 0.09 9.51
N TYR A 199 -7.99 0.89 9.66
CA TYR A 199 -7.40 1.29 10.92
C TYR A 199 -7.87 2.70 11.23
N LYS A 200 -8.39 2.91 12.44
CA LYS A 200 -9.01 4.17 12.85
C LYS A 200 -8.35 4.72 14.09
N LEU A 201 -8.01 6.00 14.11
CA LEU A 201 -7.63 6.69 15.33
C LEU A 201 -8.81 7.53 15.80
N LYS A 202 -9.49 7.08 16.86
CA LYS A 202 -10.81 7.60 17.26
C LYS A 202 -11.82 7.38 16.11
N GLU A 203 -12.24 8.45 15.43
CA GLU A 203 -13.21 8.40 14.32
C GLU A 203 -12.55 8.68 12.96
N GLU A 204 -11.23 8.91 12.91
CA GLU A 204 -10.48 9.22 11.68
C GLU A 204 -9.86 7.94 11.10
N ASP A 205 -10.02 7.73 9.80
CA ASP A 205 -9.34 6.66 9.07
C ASP A 205 -7.87 7.02 8.89
N VAL A 206 -6.97 6.19 9.43
CA VAL A 206 -5.52 6.45 9.38
C VAL A 206 -4.77 5.48 8.47
N GLY A 207 -5.47 4.48 7.94
CA GLY A 207 -4.92 3.55 6.98
C GLY A 207 -5.83 2.35 6.80
N PHE A 208 -5.47 1.49 5.87
CA PHE A 208 -6.16 0.24 5.62
C PHE A 208 -5.20 -0.77 5.03
N HIS A 209 -5.64 -2.01 4.99
CA HIS A 209 -4.99 -3.02 4.17
C HIS A 209 -6.00 -3.75 3.28
N LEU A 210 -5.48 -4.21 2.15
CA LEU A 210 -6.19 -5.01 1.17
C LEU A 210 -5.39 -6.30 0.93
N THR A 211 -6.11 -7.39 0.72
CA THR A 211 -5.53 -8.63 0.20
C THR A 211 -6.50 -9.28 -0.79
N MET A 212 -5.96 -10.13 -1.65
CA MET A 212 -6.71 -11.02 -2.54
C MET A 212 -6.35 -12.47 -2.21
N GLU A 213 -7.27 -13.38 -2.53
CA GLU A 213 -7.01 -14.81 -2.44
C GLU A 213 -5.89 -15.20 -3.42
N ASP A 214 -5.01 -16.11 -3.01
CA ASP A 214 -3.94 -16.70 -3.84
C ASP A 214 -2.96 -15.69 -4.48
N THR A 215 -2.59 -14.65 -3.72
CA THR A 215 -1.62 -13.62 -4.14
C THR A 215 -0.18 -14.13 -4.12
N GLU A 216 0.18 -15.03 -5.03
CA GLU A 216 1.59 -15.45 -5.18
C GLU A 216 2.43 -14.37 -5.87
N TYR A 217 1.86 -13.58 -6.79
CA TYR A 217 2.55 -12.52 -7.54
C TYR A 217 1.69 -11.26 -7.63
N ASP A 218 1.85 -10.32 -6.72
CA ASP A 218 1.14 -9.05 -6.79
C ASP A 218 1.95 -7.95 -7.50
N ILE A 219 1.26 -7.01 -8.14
CA ILE A 219 1.88 -5.83 -8.75
C ILE A 219 1.08 -4.57 -8.41
N GLY A 220 1.74 -3.43 -8.57
CA GLY A 220 1.19 -2.13 -8.24
C GLY A 220 1.39 -1.11 -9.35
N TYR A 221 0.55 -0.09 -9.35
CA TYR A 221 0.74 1.10 -10.17
C TYR A 221 0.48 2.35 -9.34
N LEU A 222 1.46 3.24 -9.24
CA LEU A 222 1.28 4.59 -8.71
C LEU A 222 0.89 5.51 -9.86
N ILE A 223 -0.21 6.24 -9.71
CA ILE A 223 -0.72 7.15 -10.72
C ILE A 223 -0.58 8.57 -10.20
N PHE A 224 0.32 9.33 -10.81
CA PHE A 224 0.58 10.72 -10.45
C PHE A 224 -0.20 11.70 -11.35
N ASN A 225 -0.33 12.92 -10.85
CA ASN A 225 -0.82 14.07 -11.60
C ASN A 225 0.13 14.47 -12.74
N GLU A 226 -0.23 15.49 -13.52
CA GLU A 226 0.55 15.91 -14.68
C GLU A 226 1.96 16.40 -14.32
N SER A 227 2.11 17.07 -13.17
CA SER A 227 3.40 17.53 -12.65
C SER A 227 4.27 16.39 -12.11
N GLY A 228 3.67 15.24 -11.80
CA GLY A 228 4.35 14.05 -11.33
C GLY A 228 4.63 14.01 -9.82
N ASP A 229 4.09 14.95 -9.05
CA ASP A 229 4.45 15.18 -7.65
C ASP A 229 3.34 14.83 -6.64
N LYS A 230 2.09 14.69 -7.11
CA LYS A 230 0.96 14.23 -6.29
C LYS A 230 0.39 12.94 -6.81
N LEU A 231 0.17 12.00 -5.91
CA LEU A 231 -0.52 10.74 -6.17
C LEU A 231 -2.02 11.01 -6.30
N LEU A 232 -2.58 10.56 -7.42
CA LEU A 232 -4.00 10.57 -7.73
C LEU A 232 -4.66 9.23 -7.48
N GLY A 233 -3.89 8.14 -7.55
CA GLY A 233 -4.37 6.82 -7.23
C GLY A 233 -3.27 5.77 -7.18
N PHE A 234 -3.63 4.65 -6.57
CA PHE A 234 -2.86 3.43 -6.45
C PHE A 234 -3.71 2.28 -6.97
N LEU A 235 -3.23 1.54 -7.96
CA LEU A 235 -3.86 0.32 -8.43
C LEU A 235 -3.08 -0.88 -7.90
N TYR A 236 -3.72 -1.68 -7.07
CA TYR A 236 -3.22 -2.97 -6.60
C TYR A 236 -3.79 -4.07 -7.49
N ASP A 237 -2.95 -4.80 -8.21
CA ASP A 237 -3.33 -6.00 -8.95
C ASP A 237 -2.80 -7.22 -8.20
N GLY A 238 -3.69 -7.89 -7.48
CA GLY A 238 -3.37 -9.08 -6.70
C GLY A 238 -3.39 -10.37 -7.53
N SER A 239 -3.82 -10.30 -8.79
CA SER A 239 -3.97 -11.45 -9.69
C SER A 239 -2.83 -11.62 -10.69
N TYR A 240 -1.85 -10.71 -10.67
CA TYR A 240 -0.80 -10.62 -11.69
C TYR A 240 -1.37 -10.51 -13.12
N SER A 241 -2.54 -9.88 -13.28
CA SER A 241 -3.20 -9.78 -14.58
C SER A 241 -2.49 -8.85 -15.54
N VAL A 242 -1.72 -7.89 -15.00
CA VAL A 242 -1.06 -6.81 -15.76
C VAL A 242 -2.05 -5.95 -16.53
N LEU A 243 -3.35 -6.12 -16.25
CA LEU A 243 -4.43 -5.50 -17.01
C LEU A 243 -4.37 -5.89 -18.50
N GLU A 244 -3.81 -7.06 -18.83
CA GLU A 244 -3.73 -7.59 -20.18
C GLU A 244 -5.09 -8.21 -20.61
N GLU A 245 -5.40 -8.06 -21.90
CA GLU A 245 -6.46 -8.78 -22.62
C GLU A 245 -7.87 -8.78 -21.97
N GLY A 246 -8.66 -7.74 -22.23
CA GLY A 246 -10.09 -7.72 -21.94
C GLY A 246 -10.69 -6.33 -21.79
N GLU A 247 -12.01 -6.26 -21.56
CA GLU A 247 -12.67 -5.00 -21.21
C GLU A 247 -12.48 -4.70 -19.72
N LEU A 248 -11.84 -3.57 -19.43
CA LEU A 248 -11.61 -3.09 -18.07
C LEU A 248 -12.88 -2.45 -17.50
N SER A 249 -13.20 -2.76 -16.25
CA SER A 249 -14.28 -2.10 -15.53
C SER A 249 -13.96 -1.93 -14.04
N VAL A 250 -14.63 -0.96 -13.42
CA VAL A 250 -14.52 -0.66 -11.99
C VAL A 250 -15.91 -0.82 -11.37
N GLU A 251 -15.97 -1.32 -10.13
CA GLU A 251 -17.21 -1.42 -9.36
C GLU A 251 -17.98 -0.09 -9.37
N LYS A 252 -19.28 -0.14 -9.64
CA LYS A 252 -20.12 1.05 -9.73
C LYS A 252 -20.31 1.69 -8.37
#